data_AF-A0A2W4JEY7-F1
#
_entry.id   AF-A0A2W4JEY7-F1
#
_cell.length_a   1.000
_cell.length_b   1.000
_cell.length_c   1.000
_cell.angle_alpha   90.00
_cell.angle_beta   90.00
_cell.angle_gamma   90.00
#
_symmetry.space_group_name_H-M   'P 1'
#
loop_
_entity.id
_entity.type
_entity.pdbx_description
1 polymer ?
#
loop_
_entity_poly.entity_id
_entity_poly.type
_entity_poly.pdbx_seq_one_letter_code
_entity_poly.pdbx_strand_id
1 'polypeptide(L)'
;AYEVWARMIRAQGGDPEAPLPRPKHVEVVTAEADGVLAEVDALAVGVAAWRLGAGRAAPGDAVQSAAGVKLLAVRGETVSAGQPIAELHTDTPELVPAAREAFLDGIRIAAEADVERPPLVLDVLR
;
A
#
# COMPACT_ATOMS: atom_id res chain seq x y z
N ALA A 1 4.24 8.86 23.92
CA ALA A 1 4.70 8.74 22.52
C ALA A 1 4.20 9.89 21.64
N TYR A 2 2.88 10.11 21.56
CA TYR A 2 2.27 11.17 20.73
C TYR A 2 2.87 12.58 20.96
N GLU A 3 2.95 13.04 22.21
CA GLU A 3 3.49 14.37 22.54
C GLU A 3 4.92 14.59 22.04
N VAL A 4 5.75 13.54 22.09
CA VAL A 4 7.14 13.58 21.64
C VAL A 4 7.20 13.69 20.12
N TRP A 5 6.39 12.91 19.40
CA TRP A 5 6.23 13.01 17.95
C TRP A 5 5.72 14.40 17.52
N ALA A 6 4.70 14.92 18.19
CA ALA A 6 4.15 16.25 17.91
C ALA A 6 5.20 17.36 18.14
N ARG A 7 6.01 17.24 19.20
CA ARG A 7 7.14 18.14 19.45
C ARG A 7 8.20 18.07 18.34
N MET A 8 8.52 16.87 17.85
CA MET A 8 9.45 16.67 16.73
C MET A 8 8.95 17.33 15.44
N ILE A 9 7.65 17.21 15.13
CA ILE A 9 7.05 17.87 13.95
C ILE A 9 7.15 19.39 14.07
N ARG A 10 6.73 19.95 15.21
CA ARG A 10 6.79 21.40 15.45
C ARG A 10 8.23 21.93 15.37
N ALA A 11 9.20 21.19 15.88
CA ALA A 11 10.62 21.56 15.83
C ALA A 11 11.17 21.67 14.40
N GLN A 12 10.54 21.03 13.42
CA GLN A 12 10.89 21.11 11.99
C GLN A 12 9.95 22.02 11.19
N GLY A 13 9.11 22.81 11.86
CA GLY A 13 8.19 23.76 11.23
C GLY A 13 6.88 23.16 10.71
N GLY A 14 6.58 21.89 11.03
CA GLY A 14 5.30 21.28 10.70
C GLY A 14 4.21 21.54 11.75
N ASP A 15 2.96 21.29 11.36
CA ASP A 15 1.81 21.30 12.27
C ASP A 15 1.30 19.86 12.46
N PRO A 16 1.38 19.28 13.67
CA PRO A 16 0.94 17.91 13.94
C PRO A 16 -0.58 17.74 13.84
N GLU A 17 -1.36 18.83 13.87
CA GLU A 17 -2.81 18.81 13.75
C GLU A 17 -3.27 19.13 12.31
N ALA A 18 -2.34 19.42 11.39
CA ALA A 18 -2.68 19.74 10.01
C ALA A 18 -3.34 18.54 9.32
N PRO A 19 -4.38 18.77 8.49
CA PRO A 19 -4.97 17.70 7.70
C PRO A 19 -3.93 17.17 6.70
N LEU A 20 -3.85 15.84 6.59
CA LEU A 20 -3.03 15.20 5.55
C LEU A 20 -3.68 15.36 4.17
N PRO A 21 -2.88 15.42 3.09
CA PRO A 21 -3.38 15.34 1.72
C PRO A 21 -4.29 14.12 1.52
N ARG A 22 -5.38 14.31 0.79
CA ARG A 22 -6.32 13.23 0.40
C ARG A 22 -6.30 13.07 -1.11
N PRO A 23 -6.38 11.84 -1.63
CA PRO A 23 -6.35 11.62 -3.06
C PRO A 23 -7.65 12.13 -3.70
N LYS A 24 -7.56 12.63 -4.93
CA LYS A 24 -8.74 12.99 -5.72
C LYS A 24 -9.49 11.76 -6.24
N HIS A 25 -8.80 10.62 -6.36
CA HIS A 25 -9.37 9.38 -6.85
C HIS A 25 -8.88 8.18 -6.04
N VAL A 26 -9.81 7.26 -5.77
CA VAL A 26 -9.56 6.00 -5.08
C VAL A 26 -10.22 4.89 -5.89
N GLU A 27 -9.40 3.96 -6.38
CA GLU A 27 -9.87 2.73 -7.01
C GLU A 27 -9.80 1.58 -5.99
N VAL A 28 -10.88 0.80 -5.89
CA VAL A 28 -10.92 -0.37 -5.00
C VAL A 28 -10.56 -1.63 -5.79
N VAL A 29 -9.54 -2.36 -5.32
CA VAL A 29 -9.21 -3.69 -5.85
C VAL A 29 -9.84 -4.74 -4.96
N THR A 30 -10.57 -5.67 -5.58
CA THR A 30 -11.26 -6.76 -4.90
C THR A 30 -10.61 -8.11 -5.18
N ALA A 31 -10.78 -9.07 -4.28
CA ALA A 31 -10.37 -10.46 -4.46
C ALA A 31 -11.14 -11.11 -5.62
N GLU A 32 -10.43 -11.82 -6.49
CA GLU A 32 -11.04 -12.49 -7.67
C GLU A 32 -11.78 -13.78 -7.32
N ALA A 33 -11.45 -14.40 -6.17
CA ALA A 33 -12.00 -15.65 -5.72
C ALA A 33 -11.99 -15.75 -4.19
N ASP A 34 -12.73 -16.71 -3.66
CA ASP A 34 -12.62 -17.12 -2.26
C ASP A 34 -11.27 -17.82 -2.01
N GLY A 35 -10.68 -17.60 -0.84
CA GLY A 35 -9.47 -18.32 -0.43
C GLY A 35 -8.67 -17.58 0.64
N VAL A 36 -7.36 -17.85 0.68
CA VAL A 36 -6.41 -17.18 1.56
C VAL A 36 -5.43 -16.36 0.72
N LEU A 37 -5.19 -15.11 1.11
CA LEU A 37 -4.22 -14.23 0.47
C LEU A 37 -2.80 -14.78 0.72
N ALA A 38 -2.30 -15.61 -0.20
CA ALA A 38 -1.06 -16.34 -0.05
C ALA A 38 0.17 -15.48 -0.36
N GLU A 39 0.00 -14.48 -1.22
CA GLU A 39 1.08 -13.62 -1.67
C GLU A 39 0.61 -12.17 -1.76
N VAL A 40 1.47 -11.28 -1.24
CA VAL A 40 1.40 -9.84 -1.41
C VAL A 40 2.85 -9.39 -1.63
N ASP A 41 3.27 -9.36 -2.89
CA ASP A 41 4.64 -8.99 -3.25
C ASP A 41 4.87 -7.49 -2.98
N ALA A 42 5.77 -7.19 -2.05
CA ALA A 42 6.12 -5.83 -1.67
C ALA A 42 6.72 -5.01 -2.83
N LEU A 43 7.45 -5.66 -3.77
CA LEU A 43 7.97 -4.99 -4.96
C LEU A 43 6.84 -4.59 -5.89
N ALA A 44 5.90 -5.50 -6.17
CA ALA A 44 4.73 -5.23 -6.98
C ALA A 44 3.87 -4.10 -6.39
N VAL A 45 3.63 -4.13 -5.08
CA VAL A 45 2.94 -3.04 -4.35
C VAL A 45 3.71 -1.73 -4.46
N GLY A 46 5.03 -1.75 -4.32
CA GLY A 46 5.88 -0.57 -4.47
C GLY A 46 5.85 0.02 -5.89
N VAL A 47 5.89 -0.83 -6.93
CA VAL A 47 5.77 -0.41 -8.33
C VAL A 47 4.39 0.17 -8.61
N ALA A 48 3.31 -0.43 -8.09
CA ALA A 48 1.97 0.11 -8.20
C ALA A 48 1.87 1.51 -7.55
N ALA A 49 2.36 1.67 -6.32
CA ALA A 49 2.40 2.97 -5.64
C ALA A 49 3.22 4.02 -6.42
N TRP A 50 4.38 3.63 -6.97
CA TRP A 50 5.19 4.50 -7.81
C TRP A 50 4.45 4.94 -9.07
N ARG A 51 3.78 4.01 -9.76
CA ARG A 51 2.94 4.30 -10.94
C ARG A 51 1.77 5.22 -10.63
N LEU A 52 1.24 5.19 -9.41
CA LEU A 52 0.17 6.11 -8.95
C LEU A 52 0.68 7.54 -8.65
N GLY A 53 2.00 7.76 -8.66
CA GLY A 53 2.62 9.06 -8.39
C GLY A 53 3.25 9.20 -7.00
N ALA A 54 3.35 8.11 -6.22
CA ALA A 54 3.91 8.15 -4.86
C ALA A 54 5.45 8.22 -4.81
N GLY A 55 6.13 8.15 -5.97
CA GLY A 55 7.58 8.20 -6.05
C GLY A 55 8.09 8.96 -7.26
N ARG A 56 9.42 9.07 -7.36
CA ARG A 56 10.10 9.87 -8.38
C ARG A 56 10.65 8.98 -9.47
N ALA A 57 10.61 9.41 -10.74
CA ALA A 57 11.30 8.73 -11.83
C ALA A 57 12.77 9.21 -11.93
N ALA A 58 13.00 10.49 -11.66
CA ALA A 58 14.33 11.11 -11.58
C ALA A 58 14.48 12.01 -10.33
N PRO A 59 15.73 12.32 -9.92
CA PRO A 59 15.97 13.29 -8.86
C PRO A 59 15.34 14.66 -9.18
N GLY A 60 14.59 15.21 -8.22
CA GLY A 60 13.92 16.50 -8.37
C GLY A 60 12.45 16.42 -8.76
N ASP A 61 11.98 15.31 -9.34
CA ASP A 61 10.57 15.16 -9.76
C ASP A 61 9.60 15.27 -8.58
N ALA A 62 8.46 15.94 -8.77
CA ALA A 62 7.44 16.01 -7.74
C ALA A 62 6.84 14.62 -7.43
N VAL A 63 6.37 14.44 -6.19
CA VAL A 63 5.56 13.29 -5.78
C VAL A 63 4.17 13.77 -5.40
N GLN A 64 3.18 12.91 -5.61
CA GLN A 64 1.83 13.12 -5.10
C GLN A 64 1.77 12.59 -3.67
N SER A 65 1.78 13.48 -2.67
CA SER A 65 1.77 13.08 -1.25
C SER A 65 0.53 12.30 -0.82
N ALA A 66 -0.54 12.36 -1.62
CA ALA A 66 -1.78 11.61 -1.40
C ALA A 66 -1.82 10.27 -2.16
N ALA A 67 -0.87 10.01 -3.06
CA ALA A 67 -0.85 8.78 -3.84
C ALA A 67 -0.24 7.63 -3.05
N GLY A 68 -0.70 6.41 -3.33
CA GLY A 68 -0.18 5.20 -2.71
C GLY A 68 -1.13 4.02 -2.80
N VAL A 69 -0.74 2.92 -2.15
CA VAL A 69 -1.57 1.73 -2.00
C VAL A 69 -1.88 1.54 -0.52
N LYS A 70 -3.16 1.44 -0.18
CA LYS A 70 -3.61 1.06 1.15
C LYS A 70 -4.10 -0.38 1.10
N LEU A 71 -3.36 -1.29 1.73
CA LEU A 71 -3.76 -2.69 1.87
C LEU A 71 -4.94 -2.79 2.87
N LEU A 72 -5.98 -3.50 2.47
CA LEU A 72 -7.15 -3.80 3.29
C LEU A 72 -7.16 -5.26 3.78
N ALA A 73 -6.39 -6.12 3.10
CA ALA A 73 -6.10 -7.48 3.54
C ALA A 73 -4.58 -7.73 3.43
N VAL A 74 -4.04 -8.59 4.30
CA VAL A 74 -2.61 -8.95 4.32
C VAL A 74 -2.40 -10.46 4.19
N ARG A 75 -1.16 -10.85 3.89
CA ARG A 75 -0.78 -12.25 3.70
C ARG A 75 -1.26 -13.15 4.85
N GLY A 76 -1.93 -14.24 4.49
CA GLY A 76 -2.49 -15.25 5.39
C GLY A 76 -3.89 -14.92 5.91
N GLU A 77 -4.53 -13.85 5.45
CA GLU A 77 -5.94 -13.59 5.75
C GLU A 77 -6.85 -14.29 4.74
N THR A 78 -8.01 -14.76 5.21
CA THR A 78 -9.07 -15.30 4.37
C THR A 78 -9.82 -14.15 3.70
N VAL A 79 -10.10 -14.31 2.40
CA VAL A 79 -10.85 -13.35 1.59
C VAL A 79 -11.96 -14.06 0.83
N SER A 80 -13.07 -13.35 0.58
CA SER A 80 -14.14 -13.79 -0.30
C SER A 80 -14.06 -13.09 -1.66
N ALA A 81 -14.55 -13.74 -2.72
CA ALA A 81 -14.68 -13.12 -4.03
C ALA A 81 -15.47 -11.80 -3.93
N GLY A 82 -14.91 -10.73 -4.50
CA GLY A 82 -15.47 -9.38 -4.43
C GLY A 82 -15.14 -8.62 -3.13
N GLN A 83 -14.48 -9.22 -2.14
CA GLN A 83 -14.02 -8.52 -0.93
C GLN A 83 -12.91 -7.51 -1.30
N PRO A 84 -12.99 -6.25 -0.83
CA PRO A 84 -11.89 -5.30 -0.98
C PRO A 84 -10.59 -5.79 -0.33
N ILE A 85 -9.49 -5.77 -1.09
CA ILE A 85 -8.15 -6.17 -0.62
C ILE A 85 -7.15 -5.02 -0.64
N ALA A 86 -7.38 -4.00 -1.46
CA ALA A 86 -6.59 -2.77 -1.49
C ALA A 86 -7.37 -1.57 -2.04
N GLU A 87 -6.91 -0.38 -1.69
CA GLU A 87 -7.31 0.88 -2.32
C GLU A 87 -6.09 1.49 -3.02
N LEU A 88 -6.24 1.90 -4.28
CA LEU A 88 -5.24 2.60 -5.07
C LEU A 88 -5.58 4.09 -5.07
N HIS A 89 -4.72 4.91 -4.45
CA HIS A 89 -4.93 6.34 -4.23
C HIS A 89 -4.09 7.13 -5.21
N THR A 90 -4.68 8.11 -5.91
CA THR A 90 -3.96 9.01 -6.83
C THR A 90 -4.72 10.31 -7.09
N ASP A 91 -4.02 11.35 -7.54
CA ASP A 91 -4.61 12.55 -8.12
C ASP A 91 -4.74 12.49 -9.65
N THR A 92 -4.29 11.40 -10.28
CA THR A 92 -4.27 11.20 -11.74
C THR A 92 -4.92 9.85 -12.10
N PRO A 93 -6.26 9.79 -12.23
CA PRO A 93 -7.00 8.55 -12.48
C PRO A 93 -6.52 7.75 -13.70
N GLU A 94 -5.93 8.43 -14.68
CA GLU A 94 -5.41 7.81 -15.91
C GLU A 94 -4.23 6.85 -15.64
N LEU A 95 -3.58 6.96 -14.48
CA LEU A 95 -2.49 6.07 -14.05
C LEU A 95 -2.99 4.75 -13.45
N VAL A 96 -4.26 4.70 -13.03
CA VAL A 96 -4.84 3.55 -12.30
C VAL A 96 -4.73 2.24 -13.08
N PRO A 97 -5.04 2.15 -14.39
CA PRO A 97 -5.00 0.88 -15.10
C PRO A 97 -3.62 0.20 -15.01
N ALA A 98 -2.55 0.95 -15.27
CA ALA A 98 -1.18 0.43 -15.22
C ALA A 98 -0.73 0.11 -13.78
N ALA A 99 -1.19 0.86 -12.78
CA ALA A 99 -0.90 0.56 -11.38
C ALA A 99 -1.66 -0.68 -10.88
N ARG A 100 -2.91 -0.85 -11.30
CA ARG A 100 -3.76 -2.02 -10.96
C ARG A 100 -3.18 -3.31 -11.53
N GLU A 101 -2.72 -3.28 -12.78
CA GLU A 101 -2.03 -4.42 -13.41
C GLU A 101 -0.79 -4.81 -12.59
N ALA A 102 0.11 -3.86 -12.33
CA ALA A 102 1.31 -4.11 -11.53
C ALA A 102 1.01 -4.60 -10.11
N PHE A 103 -0.06 -4.11 -9.49
CA PHE A 103 -0.49 -4.60 -8.18
C PHE A 103 -0.92 -6.07 -8.26
N LEU A 104 -1.80 -6.40 -9.21
CA LEU A 104 -2.36 -7.75 -9.35
C LEU A 104 -1.30 -8.81 -9.73
N ASP A 105 -0.26 -8.43 -10.47
CA ASP A 105 0.89 -9.31 -10.76
C ASP A 105 1.58 -9.84 -9.50
N GLY A 106 1.45 -9.14 -8.37
CA GLY A 106 2.01 -9.52 -7.07
C GLY A 106 1.00 -10.09 -6.07
N ILE A 107 -0.24 -10.36 -6.49
CA ILE A 107 -1.29 -10.91 -5.64
C ILE A 107 -1.60 -12.34 -6.03
N ARG A 108 -1.66 -13.22 -5.02
CA ARG A 108 -2.11 -14.61 -5.20
C ARG A 108 -3.04 -15.03 -4.09
N ILE A 109 -4.20 -15.57 -4.48
CA ILE A 109 -5.17 -16.19 -3.59
C ILE A 109 -5.06 -17.71 -3.75
N ALA A 110 -4.80 -18.42 -2.66
CA ALA A 110 -4.74 -19.88 -2.64
C ALA A 110 -6.03 -20.47 -2.05
N ALA A 111 -6.45 -21.64 -2.55
CA ALA A 111 -7.61 -22.35 -2.05
C ALA A 111 -7.39 -22.95 -0.63
N GLU A 112 -6.13 -23.27 -0.28
CA GLU A 112 -5.77 -23.85 1.01
C GLU A 112 -4.99 -22.86 1.88
N ALA A 113 -5.16 -22.99 3.20
CA ALA A 113 -4.67 -22.04 4.20
C ALA A 113 -3.20 -22.24 4.61
N ASP A 114 -2.43 -23.10 3.93
CA ASP A 114 -1.04 -23.38 4.29
C ASP A 114 -0.09 -22.29 3.79
N VAL A 115 -0.34 -21.06 4.28
CA VAL A 115 0.46 -19.87 4.03
C VAL A 115 1.31 -19.66 5.28
N GLU A 116 2.53 -20.20 5.26
CA GLU A 116 3.49 -19.97 6.33
C GLU A 116 3.73 -18.45 6.49
N ARG A 117 3.59 -17.93 7.70
CA ARG A 117 3.86 -16.52 7.99
C ARG A 117 5.23 -16.44 8.66
N PRO A 118 6.30 -16.05 7.94
CA PRO A 118 7.63 -16.01 8.53
C PRO A 118 7.67 -15.02 9.71
N PRO A 119 8.58 -15.22 10.68
CA PRO A 119 8.70 -14.30 11.79
C PRO A 119 9.12 -12.91 11.28
N LEU A 120 8.55 -11.86 11.87
CA LEU A 120 8.86 -10.48 11.49
C LEU A 120 10.33 -10.13 11.74
N VAL A 121 10.92 -10.73 12.78
CA VAL A 121 12.34 -10.62 13.11
C VAL A 121 12.97 -11.99 12.93
N LEU A 122 13.86 -12.12 11.94
CA LEU A 122 14.56 -13.38 11.66
C LEU A 122 15.68 -13.62 12.68
N ASP A 123 16.49 -12.60 12.94
CA ASP A 123 17.63 -12.66 13.87
C ASP A 123 18.04 -11.26 14.34
N VAL A 124 18.81 -11.19 15.43
CA VAL A 124 19.41 -9.96 15.96
C VAL A 124 20.92 -10.17 16.09
N LEU A 125 21.66 -9.66 15.10
CA LEU A 125 23.12 -9.63 15.12
C LEU A 125 23.61 -8.55 16.11
N ARG A 126 24.37 -8.95 17.12
CA ARG A 126 24.95 -8.06 18.14
C ARG A 126 26.46 -8.02 18.05
#